data_AF-A0A6M2RDM4-F1
#
_entry.id   AF-A0A6M2RDM4-F1
#
_cell.length_a   1.000
_cell.length_b   1.000
_cell.length_c   1.000
_cell.angle_alpha   90.00
_cell.angle_beta   90.00
_cell.angle_gamma   90.00
#
_symmetry.space_group_name_H-M   'P 1'
#
loop_
_entity.id
_entity.type
_entity.pdbx_description
1 polymer ?
#
loop_
_entity_poly.entity_id
_entity_poly.type
_entity_poly.pdbx_seq_one_letter_code
_entity_poly.pdbx_strand_id
1 'polypeptide(L)'
;MAAMSCFSLARLPISSTSSSTRNFSCLTKPHSIQGSCKIVNTTEKLEEPPRRSANYHPAIWDHSTIQSIESLSSLKGNTLERRRELHKNEVKLLLDASDDPVAQLQLIDTIQRLGIAYHFDNEIKSILDRIHDCHVHLEALDCVHKTALAFRLLRQHGYDVSSDVFQKYRDSQGFKDSLTDDVKGLLSLYEASFLSFPGEQLMEEANKFSVRHLESLTQKVGLDIEEQVRHSLQVPLHRRMRRLEAREYIDVYQGEEGKSSVLLEFAKVDFNFVQIIHQMELKELSKIGITKAVCILSVIDDVYDIYGSFEEVEILTKTIKSWDPHEMRNLPENIKLCYKIIYNLIEEITTSILLDNGCNVMPFLKKEWENLCGSYLVEAKWFHEGYTPSLKEYLKNAWISIGGPMTFVFAYCLLGHTLGDNSLNCLKQGFDPIYWSSLILRLNDDLGTSKAEMERGDTPKSIQCHMRETGESEEVSREYIKNLVDHFWKELNQESIRTHLPKNFMNLVTNMALASHCIFQFGDGIGDSTGITKNRILSLFVNNVPLE
;
A
#
# COMPACT_ATOMS: atom_id res chain seq x y z
N MET A 1 -4.94 6.02 7.77
CA MET A 1 -4.33 4.94 8.60
C MET A 1 -3.68 3.85 7.76
N ALA A 2 -4.29 3.36 6.66
CA ALA A 2 -3.68 2.39 5.75
C ALA A 2 -2.33 2.85 5.13
N ALA A 3 -2.18 4.15 4.83
CA ALA A 3 -0.90 4.72 4.40
C ALA A 3 0.20 4.62 5.49
N MET A 4 -0.14 4.76 6.78
CA MET A 4 0.85 4.71 7.86
C MET A 4 1.45 3.31 8.05
N SER A 5 0.65 2.25 7.87
CA SER A 5 1.13 0.86 7.92
C SER A 5 2.06 0.49 6.76
N CYS A 6 2.06 1.27 5.68
CA CYS A 6 2.87 1.02 4.49
C CYS A 6 4.14 1.89 4.43
N PHE A 7 4.16 3.02 5.15
CA PHE A 7 5.17 4.08 5.00
C PHE A 7 5.72 4.61 6.35
N SER A 8 5.86 3.75 7.36
CA SER A 8 6.20 4.08 8.78
C SER A 8 7.52 4.82 9.04
N LEU A 9 8.21 5.33 8.01
CA LEU A 9 9.46 6.08 8.11
C LEU A 9 9.41 7.46 7.44
N ALA A 10 8.24 7.88 6.93
CA ALA A 10 8.05 9.18 6.28
C ALA A 10 7.70 10.28 7.30
N ARG A 11 8.69 10.70 8.11
CA ARG A 11 8.53 11.80 9.09
C ARG A 11 8.93 13.14 8.49
N LEU A 12 8.20 14.19 8.84
CA LEU A 12 8.73 15.55 8.75
C LEU A 12 9.73 15.76 9.90
N PRO A 13 10.98 16.17 9.62
CA PRO A 13 11.96 16.41 10.67
C PRO A 13 11.60 17.54 11.63
N ILE A 14 12.12 17.42 12.86
CA ILE A 14 11.86 18.32 13.98
C ILE A 14 12.69 19.59 13.79
N SER A 15 12.06 20.72 13.46
CA SER A 15 12.70 22.03 13.67
C SER A 15 12.80 22.27 15.19
N SER A 16 13.97 22.05 15.77
CA SER A 16 14.28 22.55 17.11
C SER A 16 14.49 24.07 17.06
N THR A 17 13.40 24.83 16.96
CA THR A 17 13.44 26.26 17.23
C THR A 17 12.74 26.53 18.54
N SER A 18 13.57 26.82 19.54
CA SER A 18 13.22 27.35 20.85
C SER A 18 12.03 28.31 20.80
N SER A 19 11.08 28.07 21.70
CA SER A 19 10.03 28.99 22.10
C SER A 19 10.54 30.42 22.21
N SER A 20 10.10 31.30 21.30
CA SER A 20 9.99 32.73 21.59
C SER A 20 8.54 33.14 21.39
N THR A 21 7.80 33.07 22.49
CA THR A 21 6.50 33.71 22.63
C THR A 21 6.66 35.21 22.44
N ARG A 22 6.33 35.73 21.25
CA ARG A 22 6.02 37.15 21.08
C ARG A 22 4.51 37.33 21.15
N ASN A 23 4.06 37.74 22.33
CA ASN A 23 2.72 38.25 22.57
C ASN A 23 2.48 39.48 21.68
N PHE A 24 1.49 39.41 20.79
CA PHE A 24 0.80 40.59 20.29
C PHE A 24 -0.57 40.65 20.96
N SER A 25 -0.64 41.38 22.07
CA SER A 25 -1.88 41.95 22.57
C SER A 25 -2.17 43.22 21.77
N CYS A 26 -3.32 43.27 21.09
CA CYS A 26 -3.93 44.55 20.76
C CYS A 26 -5.43 44.50 21.02
N LEU A 27 -5.81 45.38 21.94
CA LEU A 27 -7.15 45.70 22.39
C LEU A 27 -7.96 46.32 21.26
N THR A 28 -9.24 45.96 21.11
CA THR A 28 -10.33 46.95 20.97
C THR A 28 -11.67 46.32 21.38
N LYS A 29 -12.41 47.02 22.23
CA LYS A 29 -13.75 46.67 22.72
C LYS A 29 -14.82 46.91 21.65
N PRO A 30 -15.95 46.19 21.65
CA PRO A 30 -17.08 46.53 20.80
C PRO A 30 -17.95 47.61 21.47
N HIS A 31 -18.18 48.72 20.76
CA HIS A 31 -19.28 49.64 21.06
C HIS A 31 -20.44 49.38 20.10
N SER A 32 -21.59 49.05 20.69
CA SER A 32 -22.88 48.92 20.04
C SER A 32 -23.39 50.27 19.55
N ILE A 33 -23.68 50.39 18.26
CA ILE A 33 -24.57 51.43 17.73
C ILE A 33 -25.59 50.75 16.81
N GLN A 34 -26.84 50.75 17.25
CA GLN A 34 -28.01 50.42 16.44
C GLN A 34 -28.21 51.51 15.38
N GLY A 35 -28.22 51.12 14.11
CA GLY A 35 -28.67 51.95 13.01
C GLY A 35 -29.37 51.06 11.98
N SER A 36 -30.70 51.14 11.90
CA SER A 36 -31.46 50.45 10.86
C SER A 36 -31.26 51.18 9.54
N CYS A 37 -30.62 50.55 8.57
CA CYS A 37 -30.66 50.98 7.18
C CYS A 37 -31.14 49.80 6.33
N LYS A 38 -32.38 49.89 5.84
CA LYS A 38 -32.92 48.93 4.87
C LYS A 38 -32.26 49.20 3.52
N ILE A 39 -31.27 48.38 3.16
CA ILE A 39 -30.79 48.29 1.78
C ILE A 39 -31.58 47.17 1.12
N VAL A 40 -32.44 47.53 0.16
CA VAL A 40 -33.08 46.60 -0.76
C VAL A 40 -32.03 46.23 -1.79
N ASN A 41 -31.35 45.09 -1.59
CA ASN A 41 -30.57 44.44 -2.64
C ASN A 41 -31.46 43.37 -3.30
N THR A 42 -32.05 43.72 -4.43
CA THR A 42 -32.45 42.74 -5.45
C THR A 42 -31.18 42.27 -6.17
N THR A 43 -30.44 41.37 -5.54
CA THR A 43 -29.61 40.42 -6.28
C THR A 43 -30.49 39.23 -6.57
N GLU A 44 -30.94 39.08 -7.81
CA GLU A 44 -31.33 37.77 -8.33
C GLU A 44 -30.14 36.84 -8.09
N LYS A 45 -30.22 36.03 -7.03
CA LYS A 45 -29.37 34.86 -6.90
C LYS A 45 -29.73 33.99 -8.10
N LEU A 46 -28.88 34.00 -9.12
CA LEU A 46 -28.77 32.84 -10.00
C LEU A 46 -28.59 31.65 -9.05
N GLU A 47 -29.63 30.83 -8.91
CA GLU A 47 -29.53 29.61 -8.12
C GLU A 47 -28.43 28.79 -8.75
N GLU A 48 -27.32 28.61 -8.02
CA GLU A 48 -26.28 27.66 -8.41
C GLU A 48 -26.99 26.31 -8.62
N PRO A 49 -26.69 25.60 -9.73
CA PRO A 49 -27.28 24.30 -9.97
C PRO A 49 -27.03 23.40 -8.75
N PRO A 50 -27.98 22.53 -8.39
CA PRO A 50 -27.86 21.67 -7.23
C PRO A 50 -26.59 20.82 -7.35
N ARG A 51 -25.69 20.96 -6.37
CA ARG A 51 -24.43 20.20 -6.32
C ARG A 51 -24.71 18.74 -5.99
N ARG A 52 -23.94 17.84 -6.60
CA ARG A 52 -23.97 16.40 -6.28
C ARG A 52 -23.36 16.16 -4.90
N SER A 53 -23.72 15.03 -4.31
CA SER A 53 -23.20 14.57 -3.02
C SER A 53 -22.95 13.08 -3.09
N ALA A 54 -21.80 12.64 -2.61
CA ALA A 54 -21.45 11.24 -2.48
C ALA A 54 -22.19 10.54 -1.32
N ASN A 55 -22.79 11.32 -0.40
CA ASN A 55 -23.46 10.83 0.80
C ASN A 55 -22.55 9.97 1.70
N TYR A 56 -21.28 10.37 1.86
CA TYR A 56 -20.34 9.71 2.75
C TYR A 56 -20.85 9.66 4.20
N HIS A 57 -20.59 8.54 4.87
CA HIS A 57 -20.81 8.45 6.31
C HIS A 57 -19.73 9.28 7.04
N PRO A 58 -20.00 9.79 8.26
CA PRO A 58 -18.95 10.41 9.08
C PRO A 58 -17.83 9.43 9.42
N ALA A 59 -16.58 9.91 9.52
CA ALA A 59 -15.46 9.06 9.93
C ALA A 59 -15.74 8.39 11.29
N ILE A 60 -15.46 7.08 11.40
CA ILE A 60 -15.66 6.34 12.66
C ILE A 60 -14.64 6.70 13.76
N TRP A 61 -13.61 7.47 13.41
CA TRP A 61 -12.59 7.99 14.32
C TRP A 61 -12.55 9.50 14.17
N ASP A 62 -12.71 10.22 15.27
CA ASP A 62 -12.47 11.65 15.32
C ASP A 62 -11.14 11.95 16.02
N HIS A 63 -10.76 13.22 16.06
CA HIS A 63 -9.53 13.64 16.71
C HIS A 63 -9.51 13.23 18.20
N SER A 64 -10.65 13.33 18.90
CA SER A 64 -10.74 12.97 20.32
C SER A 64 -10.50 11.47 20.54
N THR A 65 -11.08 10.61 19.70
CA THR A 65 -10.89 9.16 19.70
C THR A 65 -9.43 8.82 19.47
N ILE A 66 -8.78 9.41 18.46
CA ILE A 66 -7.36 9.19 18.18
C ILE A 66 -6.47 9.58 19.38
N GLN A 67 -6.74 10.72 20.01
CA GLN A 67 -5.98 11.15 21.18
C GLN A 67 -6.18 10.20 22.38
N SER A 68 -7.38 9.62 22.51
CA SER A 68 -7.75 8.70 23.59
C SER A 68 -7.15 7.30 23.49
N ILE A 69 -6.61 6.89 22.33
CA ILE A 69 -5.98 5.56 22.16
C ILE A 69 -4.93 5.37 23.25
N GLU A 70 -5.14 4.43 24.16
CA GLU A 70 -4.19 4.12 25.23
C GLU A 70 -2.88 3.65 24.60
N SER A 71 -1.85 4.49 24.71
CA SER A 71 -0.53 4.10 24.26
C SER A 71 0.15 3.35 25.37
N LEU A 72 0.69 2.17 25.06
CA LEU A 72 1.68 1.49 25.91
C LEU A 72 3.01 2.27 25.97
N SER A 73 3.02 3.59 25.72
CA SER A 73 4.18 4.46 25.85
C SER A 73 4.82 4.39 27.25
N SER A 74 4.04 4.06 28.28
CA SER A 74 4.57 3.77 29.63
C SER A 74 5.38 2.47 29.70
N LEU A 75 5.05 1.45 28.88
CA LEU A 75 5.80 0.20 28.73
C LEU A 75 7.00 0.34 27.79
N LYS A 76 7.01 1.34 26.89
CA LYS A 76 8.19 1.66 26.05
C LYS A 76 9.44 2.01 26.88
N GLY A 77 9.33 2.17 28.20
CA GLY A 77 10.49 2.28 29.08
C GLY A 77 11.51 1.14 28.92
N ASN A 78 12.66 1.28 29.58
CA ASN A 78 13.84 0.41 29.44
C ASN A 78 13.56 -1.12 29.40
N THR A 79 12.44 -1.60 29.95
CA THR A 79 12.08 -3.02 29.98
C THR A 79 11.70 -3.60 28.61
N LEU A 80 10.82 -2.94 27.83
CA LEU A 80 10.37 -3.49 26.54
C LEU A 80 11.48 -3.42 25.48
N GLU A 81 12.20 -2.30 25.44
CA GLU A 81 13.39 -2.14 24.57
C GLU A 81 14.46 -3.17 24.91
N ARG A 82 14.73 -3.42 26.20
CA ARG A 82 15.69 -4.45 26.61
C ARG A 82 15.23 -5.86 26.27
N ARG A 83 13.95 -6.19 26.45
CA ARG A 83 13.38 -7.48 26.00
C ARG A 83 13.55 -7.63 24.49
N ARG A 84 13.27 -6.57 23.72
CA ARG A 84 13.39 -6.58 22.26
C ARG A 84 14.83 -6.84 21.80
N GLU A 85 15.80 -6.12 22.36
CA GLU A 85 17.21 -6.31 22.02
C GLU A 85 17.76 -7.66 22.48
N LEU A 86 17.29 -8.18 23.63
CA LEU A 86 17.65 -9.52 24.10
C LEU A 86 17.24 -10.58 23.06
N HIS A 87 15.96 -10.66 22.73
CA HIS A 87 15.47 -11.69 21.81
C HIS A 87 16.01 -11.48 20.39
N LYS A 88 16.23 -10.23 19.95
CA LYS A 88 16.91 -9.96 18.68
C LYS A 88 18.27 -10.65 18.60
N ASN A 89 19.08 -10.56 19.66
CA ASN A 89 20.38 -11.23 19.70
C ASN A 89 20.24 -12.76 19.74
N GLU A 90 19.25 -13.30 20.46
CA GLU A 90 19.00 -14.75 20.49
C GLU A 90 18.59 -15.28 19.11
N VAL A 91 17.72 -14.58 18.39
CA VAL A 91 17.31 -14.96 17.02
C VAL A 91 18.49 -14.88 16.06
N LYS A 92 19.38 -13.90 16.22
CA LYS A 92 20.62 -13.85 15.44
C LYS A 92 21.48 -15.10 15.66
N LEU A 93 21.62 -15.56 16.91
CA LEU A 93 22.31 -16.82 17.20
C LEU A 93 21.61 -18.03 16.58
N LEU A 94 20.27 -18.05 16.53
CA LEU A 94 19.52 -19.12 15.87
C LEU A 94 19.78 -19.18 14.36
N LEU A 95 19.90 -18.02 13.69
CA LEU A 95 20.25 -17.95 12.26
C LEU A 95 21.64 -18.51 11.97
N ASP A 96 22.58 -18.31 12.90
CA ASP A 96 23.96 -18.79 12.80
C ASP A 96 24.15 -20.25 13.28
N ALA A 97 23.16 -20.86 13.94
CA ALA A 97 23.30 -22.15 14.62
C ALA A 97 23.23 -23.38 13.71
N SER A 98 22.68 -23.25 12.50
CA SER A 98 22.47 -24.36 11.56
C SER A 98 23.19 -24.11 10.25
N ASP A 99 23.90 -25.12 9.75
CA ASP A 99 24.44 -25.14 8.38
C ASP A 99 23.51 -25.85 7.38
N ASP A 100 22.38 -26.42 7.84
CA ASP A 100 21.39 -27.03 6.95
C ASP A 100 20.60 -25.96 6.17
N PRO A 101 20.69 -25.92 4.83
CA PRO A 101 19.99 -24.93 4.02
C PRO A 101 18.47 -24.95 4.18
N VAL A 102 17.88 -26.14 4.35
CA VAL A 102 16.42 -26.28 4.44
C VAL A 102 15.91 -25.71 5.76
N ALA A 103 16.54 -26.06 6.87
CA ALA A 103 16.24 -25.46 8.17
C ALA A 103 16.44 -23.94 8.17
N GLN A 104 17.49 -23.43 7.51
CA GLN A 104 17.72 -22.00 7.38
C GLN A 104 16.61 -21.29 6.58
N LEU A 105 16.17 -21.86 5.45
CA LEU A 105 15.06 -21.32 4.66
C LEU A 105 13.75 -21.33 5.46
N GLN A 106 13.47 -22.39 6.22
CA GLN A 106 12.29 -22.47 7.08
C GLN A 106 12.32 -21.40 8.20
N LEU A 107 13.49 -21.18 8.80
CA LEU A 107 13.68 -20.12 9.78
C LEU A 107 13.47 -18.74 9.16
N ILE A 108 14.05 -18.48 7.98
CA ILE A 108 13.86 -17.24 7.23
C ILE A 108 12.38 -16.99 6.93
N ASP A 109 11.65 -18.00 6.46
CA ASP A 109 10.22 -17.88 6.18
C ASP A 109 9.43 -17.53 7.45
N THR A 110 9.74 -18.21 8.55
CA THR A 110 9.09 -17.98 9.84
C THR A 110 9.31 -16.55 10.33
N ILE A 111 10.54 -16.04 10.31
CA ILE A 111 10.83 -14.66 10.75
C ILE A 111 10.25 -13.60 9.81
N GLN A 112 10.09 -13.90 8.52
CA GLN A 112 9.41 -13.02 7.57
C GLN A 112 7.91 -12.94 7.87
N ARG A 113 7.26 -14.08 8.06
CA ARG A 113 5.83 -14.16 8.36
C ARG A 113 5.51 -13.57 9.73
N LEU A 114 6.39 -13.72 10.72
CA LEU A 114 6.28 -13.07 12.04
C LEU A 114 6.57 -11.56 12.01
N GLY A 115 6.96 -10.99 10.87
CA GLY A 115 7.19 -9.55 10.71
C GLY A 115 8.47 -9.02 11.37
N ILE A 116 9.41 -9.89 11.73
CA ILE A 116 10.66 -9.54 12.42
C ILE A 116 11.91 -9.64 11.52
N ALA A 117 11.75 -10.09 10.28
CA ALA A 117 12.86 -10.25 9.33
C ALA A 117 13.66 -8.96 9.04
N TYR A 118 13.04 -7.78 9.16
CA TYR A 118 13.69 -6.50 8.88
C TYR A 118 14.85 -6.17 9.84
N HIS A 119 14.98 -6.91 10.95
CA HIS A 119 16.12 -6.85 11.86
C HIS A 119 17.36 -7.58 11.38
N PHE A 120 17.18 -8.49 10.41
CA PHE A 120 18.17 -9.50 10.02
C PHE A 120 18.46 -9.46 8.52
N ASP A 121 18.26 -8.30 7.87
CA ASP A 121 18.43 -8.15 6.42
C ASP A 121 19.81 -8.64 5.93
N ASN A 122 20.87 -8.39 6.72
CA ASN A 122 22.24 -8.79 6.37
C ASN A 122 22.44 -10.30 6.54
N GLU A 123 21.97 -10.87 7.65
CA GLU A 123 22.06 -12.29 7.96
C GLU A 123 21.26 -13.11 6.93
N ILE A 124 20.01 -12.70 6.64
CA ILE A 124 19.16 -13.32 5.63
C ILE A 124 19.85 -13.28 4.26
N LYS A 125 20.37 -12.11 3.86
CA LYS A 125 21.08 -11.98 2.59
C LYS A 125 22.29 -12.91 2.52
N SER A 126 23.13 -12.95 3.56
CA SER A 126 24.32 -13.82 3.59
C SER A 126 23.96 -15.31 3.49
N ILE A 127 22.85 -15.73 4.10
CA ILE A 127 22.36 -17.10 4.01
C ILE A 127 21.87 -17.40 2.59
N LEU A 128 21.07 -16.51 2.00
CA LEU A 128 20.55 -16.70 0.66
C LEU A 128 21.64 -16.65 -0.42
N ASP A 129 22.63 -15.76 -0.29
CA ASP A 129 23.82 -15.71 -1.14
C ASP A 129 24.53 -17.06 -1.11
N ARG A 130 24.76 -17.63 0.08
CA ARG A 130 25.38 -18.96 0.21
C ARG A 130 24.53 -20.07 -0.41
N ILE A 131 23.22 -20.08 -0.17
CA ILE A 131 22.32 -21.11 -0.72
C ILE A 131 22.29 -21.07 -2.24
N HIS A 132 22.27 -19.86 -2.80
CA HIS A 132 22.29 -19.60 -4.24
C HIS A 132 23.65 -19.99 -4.85
N ASP A 133 24.76 -19.47 -4.30
CA ASP A 133 26.11 -19.61 -4.85
C ASP A 133 26.69 -21.00 -4.66
N CYS A 134 26.41 -21.67 -3.54
CA CYS A 134 26.81 -23.06 -3.31
C CYS A 134 26.05 -24.03 -4.20
N HIS A 135 25.15 -23.56 -5.07
CA HIS A 135 24.28 -24.38 -5.91
C HIS A 135 23.66 -25.48 -5.05
N VAL A 136 22.93 -25.12 -3.98
CA VAL A 136 21.97 -26.08 -3.43
C VAL A 136 21.10 -26.43 -4.63
N HIS A 137 21.37 -27.59 -5.25
CA HIS A 137 20.70 -27.98 -6.47
C HIS A 137 19.25 -28.09 -6.05
N LEU A 138 18.45 -27.08 -6.38
CA LEU A 138 17.01 -27.07 -6.11
C LEU A 138 16.36 -28.34 -6.71
N GLU A 139 16.99 -28.84 -7.78
CA GLU A 139 16.78 -30.11 -8.43
C GLU A 139 17.04 -31.34 -7.55
N ALA A 140 18.00 -31.29 -6.62
CA ALA A 140 18.32 -32.35 -5.67
C ALA A 140 17.43 -32.37 -4.41
N LEU A 141 16.62 -31.33 -4.17
CA LEU A 141 15.65 -31.35 -3.07
C LEU A 141 14.60 -32.45 -3.30
N ASP A 142 14.29 -33.18 -2.23
CA ASP A 142 13.51 -34.43 -2.25
C ASP A 142 11.99 -34.24 -2.32
N CYS A 143 11.46 -33.03 -2.08
CA CYS A 143 10.03 -32.77 -2.16
C CYS A 143 9.66 -31.37 -2.67
N VAL A 144 8.44 -31.25 -3.20
CA VAL A 144 7.93 -30.03 -3.82
C VAL A 144 7.85 -28.87 -2.83
N HIS A 145 7.52 -29.12 -1.56
CA HIS A 145 7.51 -28.11 -0.51
C HIS A 145 8.87 -27.41 -0.37
N LYS A 146 9.97 -28.18 -0.27
CA LYS A 146 11.32 -27.61 -0.11
C LYS A 146 11.76 -26.85 -1.36
N THR A 147 11.51 -27.42 -2.56
CA THR A 147 11.83 -26.72 -3.83
C THR A 147 11.05 -25.41 -3.94
N ALA A 148 9.76 -25.42 -3.64
CA ALA A 148 8.90 -24.24 -3.73
C ALA A 148 9.27 -23.16 -2.70
N LEU A 149 9.60 -23.56 -1.47
CA LEU A 149 10.07 -22.64 -0.43
C LEU A 149 11.36 -21.94 -0.85
N ALA A 150 12.35 -22.70 -1.30
CA ALA A 150 13.63 -22.17 -1.72
C ALA A 150 13.48 -21.25 -2.95
N PHE A 151 12.72 -21.68 -3.97
CA PHE A 151 12.41 -20.87 -5.14
C PHE A 151 11.73 -19.54 -4.76
N ARG A 152 10.71 -19.60 -3.90
CA ARG A 152 9.97 -18.40 -3.46
C ARG A 152 10.89 -17.44 -2.72
N LEU A 153 11.63 -17.91 -1.72
CA LEU A 153 12.51 -17.04 -0.93
C LEU A 153 13.63 -16.44 -1.78
N LEU A 154 14.25 -17.22 -2.67
CA LEU A 154 15.28 -16.70 -3.57
C LEU A 154 14.70 -15.62 -4.51
N ARG A 155 13.59 -15.88 -5.20
CA ARG A 155 13.00 -14.84 -6.08
C ARG A 155 12.50 -13.61 -5.31
N GLN A 156 11.92 -13.79 -4.13
CA GLN A 156 11.48 -12.68 -3.27
C GLN A 156 12.63 -11.75 -2.83
N HIS A 157 13.86 -12.27 -2.79
CA HIS A 157 15.06 -11.50 -2.44
C HIS A 157 15.89 -11.07 -3.65
N GLY A 158 15.37 -11.24 -4.86
CA GLY A 158 15.98 -10.70 -6.08
C GLY A 158 16.94 -11.65 -6.81
N TYR A 159 16.96 -12.94 -6.46
CA TYR A 159 17.77 -13.93 -7.18
C TYR A 159 17.01 -14.46 -8.41
N ASP A 160 17.71 -14.55 -9.54
CA ASP A 160 17.17 -15.10 -10.78
C ASP A 160 17.23 -16.64 -10.79
N VAL A 161 16.16 -17.26 -10.28
CA VAL A 161 16.02 -18.72 -10.24
C VAL A 161 15.06 -19.17 -11.34
N SER A 162 15.49 -20.07 -12.22
CA SER A 162 14.61 -20.63 -13.27
C SER A 162 13.43 -21.41 -12.68
N SER A 163 12.24 -21.24 -13.27
CA SER A 163 11.07 -22.05 -12.94
C SER A 163 11.23 -23.53 -13.33
N ASP A 164 12.20 -23.88 -14.17
CA ASP A 164 12.45 -25.26 -14.62
C ASP A 164 12.80 -26.22 -13.47
N VAL A 165 13.16 -25.71 -12.30
CA VAL A 165 13.33 -26.51 -11.07
C VAL A 165 12.10 -27.35 -10.72
N PHE A 166 10.92 -26.98 -11.24
CA PHE A 166 9.67 -27.72 -11.04
C PHE A 166 9.41 -28.81 -12.11
N GLN A 167 10.19 -28.91 -13.18
CA GLN A 167 9.97 -29.90 -14.25
C GLN A 167 10.05 -31.34 -13.74
N LYS A 168 10.87 -31.62 -12.72
CA LYS A 168 10.97 -32.95 -12.10
C LYS A 168 9.66 -33.44 -11.45
N TYR A 169 8.74 -32.53 -11.17
CA TYR A 169 7.42 -32.83 -10.60
C TYR A 169 6.34 -33.01 -11.68
N ARG A 170 6.72 -33.02 -12.96
CA ARG A 170 5.83 -33.22 -14.11
C ARG A 170 6.04 -34.55 -14.83
N ASP A 171 5.03 -34.96 -15.58
CA ASP A 171 5.05 -36.04 -16.55
C ASP A 171 4.42 -35.56 -17.88
N SER A 172 4.08 -36.48 -18.78
CA SER A 172 3.48 -36.17 -20.09
C SER A 172 2.15 -35.41 -20.04
N GLN A 173 1.43 -35.45 -18.92
CA GLN A 173 0.11 -34.84 -18.72
C GLN A 173 0.16 -33.54 -17.89
N GLY A 174 1.33 -33.15 -17.38
CA GLY A 174 1.49 -31.96 -16.52
C GLY A 174 2.05 -32.33 -15.15
N PHE A 175 1.67 -31.61 -14.10
CA PHE A 175 2.08 -31.93 -12.72
C PHE A 175 1.53 -33.29 -12.29
N LYS A 176 2.38 -34.11 -11.67
CA LYS A 176 2.08 -35.52 -11.33
C LYS A 176 0.92 -35.61 -10.35
N ASP A 177 -0.01 -36.54 -10.60
CA ASP A 177 -1.12 -36.85 -9.71
C ASP A 177 -0.66 -37.33 -8.31
N SER A 178 0.58 -37.82 -8.18
CA SER A 178 1.14 -38.19 -6.86
C SER A 178 1.25 -37.02 -5.88
N LEU A 179 1.12 -35.77 -6.36
CA LEU A 179 1.19 -34.56 -5.54
C LEU A 179 -0.17 -34.17 -4.94
N THR A 180 -1.28 -34.77 -5.40
CA THR A 180 -2.63 -34.28 -5.08
C THR A 180 -3.02 -34.43 -3.63
N ASP A 181 -2.35 -35.32 -2.88
CA ASP A 181 -2.59 -35.53 -1.45
C ASP A 181 -1.60 -34.75 -0.56
N ASP A 182 -0.54 -34.16 -1.12
CA ASP A 182 0.46 -33.36 -0.39
C ASP A 182 0.00 -31.90 -0.25
N VAL A 183 -0.91 -31.65 0.69
CA VAL A 183 -1.47 -30.31 0.95
C VAL A 183 -0.38 -29.27 1.19
N LYS A 184 0.67 -29.61 1.96
CA LYS A 184 1.77 -28.70 2.27
C LYS A 184 2.59 -28.37 1.03
N GLY A 185 2.86 -29.38 0.21
CA GLY A 185 3.51 -29.25 -1.09
C GLY A 185 2.71 -28.37 -2.06
N LEU A 186 1.42 -28.65 -2.22
CA LEU A 186 0.50 -27.88 -3.07
C LEU A 186 0.40 -26.42 -2.62
N LEU A 187 0.27 -26.17 -1.33
CA LEU A 187 0.21 -24.81 -0.79
C LEU A 187 1.52 -24.06 -1.06
N SER A 188 2.66 -24.72 -0.90
CA SER A 188 3.96 -24.10 -1.17
C SER A 188 4.16 -23.80 -2.66
N LEU A 189 3.72 -24.72 -3.53
CA LEU A 189 3.75 -24.54 -4.98
C LEU A 189 2.83 -23.40 -5.43
N TYR A 190 1.63 -23.32 -4.85
CA TYR A 190 0.71 -22.20 -5.04
C TYR A 190 1.38 -20.87 -4.67
N GLU A 191 1.95 -20.75 -3.48
CA GLU A 191 2.61 -19.51 -3.04
C GLU A 191 3.81 -19.13 -3.92
N ALA A 192 4.60 -20.12 -4.35
CA ALA A 192 5.71 -19.92 -5.27
C ALA A 192 5.26 -19.46 -6.66
N SER A 193 4.08 -19.86 -7.13
CA SER A 193 3.57 -19.49 -8.45
C SER A 193 3.33 -17.98 -8.63
N PHE A 194 3.11 -17.24 -7.54
CA PHE A 194 2.94 -15.79 -7.58
C PHE A 194 4.24 -15.00 -7.77
N LEU A 195 5.38 -15.68 -7.81
CA LEU A 195 6.70 -15.12 -8.14
C LEU A 195 7.05 -15.31 -9.63
N SER A 196 6.08 -15.73 -10.45
CA SER A 196 6.26 -15.92 -11.89
C SER A 196 6.62 -14.61 -12.62
N PHE A 197 7.33 -14.75 -13.73
CA PHE A 197 7.60 -13.70 -14.72
C PHE A 197 6.69 -13.84 -15.95
N PRO A 198 6.63 -12.82 -16.82
CA PRO A 198 5.92 -12.91 -18.09
C PRO A 198 6.46 -14.06 -18.94
N GLY A 199 5.56 -14.88 -19.48
CA GLY A 199 5.90 -16.01 -20.36
C GLY A 199 6.21 -17.34 -19.64
N GLU A 200 6.24 -17.38 -18.30
CA GLU A 200 6.49 -18.62 -17.55
C GLU A 200 5.26 -19.53 -17.45
N GLN A 201 4.94 -20.20 -18.57
CA GLN A 201 3.80 -21.13 -18.67
C GLN A 201 3.83 -22.23 -17.59
N LEU A 202 5.01 -22.71 -17.23
CA LEU A 202 5.19 -23.71 -16.17
C LEU A 202 4.62 -23.23 -14.82
N MET A 203 4.80 -21.96 -14.49
CA MET A 203 4.29 -21.39 -13.23
C MET A 203 2.77 -21.17 -13.29
N GLU A 204 2.23 -20.85 -14.47
CA GLU A 204 0.78 -20.76 -14.67
C GLU A 204 0.10 -22.13 -14.53
N GLU A 205 0.72 -23.18 -15.07
CA GLU A 205 0.28 -24.57 -14.87
C GLU A 205 0.36 -24.97 -13.39
N ALA A 206 1.46 -24.61 -12.71
CA ALA A 206 1.66 -24.90 -11.29
C ALA A 206 0.57 -24.25 -10.42
N ASN A 207 0.23 -22.99 -10.73
CA ASN A 207 -0.85 -22.27 -10.05
C ASN A 207 -2.19 -22.99 -10.25
N LYS A 208 -2.59 -23.25 -11.51
CA LYS A 208 -3.86 -23.91 -11.85
C LYS A 208 -4.00 -25.29 -11.23
N PHE A 209 -2.92 -26.08 -11.26
CA PHE A 209 -2.86 -27.39 -10.62
C PHE A 209 -3.07 -27.27 -9.11
N SER A 210 -2.32 -26.38 -8.47
CA SER A 210 -2.39 -26.21 -7.01
C SER A 210 -3.76 -25.72 -6.55
N VAL A 211 -4.34 -24.71 -7.21
CA VAL A 211 -5.68 -24.19 -6.88
C VAL A 211 -6.73 -25.29 -6.94
N ARG A 212 -6.80 -26.03 -8.06
CA ARG A 212 -7.78 -27.11 -8.26
C ARG A 212 -7.73 -28.14 -7.14
N HIS A 213 -6.53 -28.57 -6.76
CA HIS A 213 -6.37 -29.62 -5.75
C HIS A 213 -6.57 -29.08 -4.33
N LEU A 214 -6.09 -27.88 -4.01
CA LEU A 214 -6.32 -27.24 -2.71
C LEU A 214 -7.83 -27.02 -2.46
N GLU A 215 -8.59 -26.54 -3.44
CA GLU A 215 -10.05 -26.39 -3.35
C GLU A 215 -10.77 -27.72 -3.14
N SER A 216 -10.24 -28.82 -3.66
CA SER A 216 -10.83 -30.16 -3.47
C SER A 216 -10.52 -30.78 -2.10
N LEU A 217 -9.46 -30.29 -1.43
CA LEU A 217 -8.95 -30.83 -0.17
C LEU A 217 -9.44 -30.07 1.06
N THR A 218 -9.91 -28.83 0.91
CA THR A 218 -10.40 -28.00 2.04
C THR A 218 -11.43 -28.73 2.90
N GLN A 219 -12.30 -29.55 2.31
CA GLN A 219 -13.31 -30.33 3.05
C GLN A 219 -12.77 -31.61 3.74
N LYS A 220 -11.50 -31.96 3.54
CA LYS A 220 -10.90 -33.26 3.94
C LYS A 220 -9.74 -33.13 4.93
N VAL A 221 -9.31 -31.91 5.24
CA VAL A 221 -8.17 -31.63 6.12
C VAL A 221 -8.64 -31.14 7.50
N GLY A 222 -7.74 -31.10 8.49
CA GLY A 222 -8.05 -30.50 9.79
C GLY A 222 -8.36 -29.00 9.67
N LEU A 223 -9.18 -28.48 10.58
CA LEU A 223 -9.68 -27.09 10.56
C LEU A 223 -8.55 -26.05 10.41
N ASP A 224 -7.45 -26.23 11.12
CA ASP A 224 -6.31 -25.31 11.08
C ASP A 224 -5.67 -25.23 9.68
N ILE A 225 -5.57 -26.36 8.98
CA ILE A 225 -5.01 -26.44 7.62
C ILE A 225 -6.01 -25.88 6.61
N GLU A 226 -7.31 -26.18 6.78
CA GLU A 226 -8.37 -25.62 5.94
C GLU A 226 -8.37 -24.09 5.98
N GLU A 227 -8.22 -23.51 7.17
CA GLU A 227 -8.15 -22.06 7.34
C GLU A 227 -6.91 -21.45 6.66
N GLN A 228 -5.74 -22.09 6.78
CA GLN A 228 -4.53 -21.64 6.09
C GLN A 228 -4.69 -21.68 4.56
N VAL A 229 -5.26 -22.76 4.02
CA VAL A 229 -5.52 -22.90 2.58
C VAL A 229 -6.50 -21.83 2.12
N ARG A 230 -7.61 -21.64 2.85
CA ARG A 230 -8.60 -20.60 2.54
C ARG A 230 -7.97 -19.21 2.55
N HIS A 231 -7.13 -18.90 3.53
CA HIS A 231 -6.43 -17.61 3.62
C HIS A 231 -5.50 -17.38 2.41
N SER A 232 -4.78 -18.41 1.97
CA SER A 232 -3.89 -18.36 0.79
C SER A 232 -4.65 -18.24 -0.53
N LEU A 233 -5.75 -18.95 -0.70
CA LEU A 233 -6.59 -18.83 -1.89
C LEU A 233 -7.30 -17.47 -1.99
N GLN A 234 -7.52 -16.77 -0.86
CA GLN A 234 -8.07 -15.42 -0.88
C GLN A 234 -7.05 -14.39 -1.38
N VAL A 235 -5.87 -14.34 -0.78
CA VAL A 235 -4.75 -13.51 -1.22
C VAL A 235 -3.47 -14.31 -0.96
N PRO A 236 -2.63 -14.57 -1.97
CA PRO A 236 -1.38 -15.29 -1.78
C PRO A 236 -0.40 -14.47 -0.94
N LEU A 237 0.46 -15.15 -0.18
CA LEU A 237 1.43 -14.56 0.74
C LEU A 237 2.25 -13.44 0.09
N HIS A 238 2.70 -13.61 -1.16
CA HIS A 238 3.48 -12.60 -1.89
C HIS A 238 2.73 -11.29 -2.13
N ARG A 239 1.38 -11.30 -2.04
CA ARG A 239 0.52 -10.15 -2.26
C ARG A 239 -0.13 -9.63 -0.97
N ARG A 240 0.21 -10.19 0.20
CA ARG A 240 -0.32 -9.74 1.49
C ARG A 240 0.48 -8.58 2.07
N MET A 241 -0.22 -7.64 2.71
CA MET A 241 0.42 -6.60 3.49
C MET A 241 1.13 -7.23 4.70
N ARG A 242 2.47 -7.17 4.70
CA ARG A 242 3.35 -7.85 5.68
C ARG A 242 2.96 -7.62 7.13
N ARG A 243 2.58 -6.39 7.48
CA ARG A 243 2.25 -6.04 8.87
C ARG A 243 0.94 -6.68 9.34
N LEU A 244 -0.04 -6.82 8.46
CA LEU A 244 -1.29 -7.52 8.76
C LEU A 244 -1.08 -9.03 8.81
N GLU A 245 -0.33 -9.58 7.84
CA GLU A 245 0.08 -11.00 7.88
C GLU A 245 0.80 -11.31 9.19
N ALA A 246 1.73 -10.47 9.64
CA ALA A 246 2.43 -10.68 10.91
C ALA A 246 1.48 -10.70 12.11
N ARG A 247 0.48 -9.81 12.14
CA ARG A 247 -0.51 -9.83 13.23
C ARG A 247 -1.26 -11.15 13.26
N GLU A 248 -1.75 -11.62 12.12
CA GLU A 248 -2.53 -12.86 12.02
C GLU A 248 -1.65 -14.09 12.28
N TYR A 249 -0.43 -14.11 11.72
CA TYR A 249 0.48 -15.24 11.82
C TYR A 249 1.06 -15.44 13.22
N ILE A 250 1.18 -14.40 14.05
CA ILE A 250 1.59 -14.57 15.46
C ILE A 250 0.63 -15.53 16.19
N ASP A 251 -0.68 -15.42 15.96
CA ASP A 251 -1.68 -16.27 16.61
C ASP A 251 -1.60 -17.71 16.08
N VAL A 252 -1.37 -17.88 14.77
CA VAL A 252 -1.13 -19.20 14.14
C VAL A 252 0.13 -19.85 14.70
N TYR A 253 1.25 -19.14 14.69
CA TYR A 253 2.54 -19.63 15.16
C TYR A 253 2.52 -19.97 16.65
N GLN A 254 1.71 -19.28 17.46
CA GLN A 254 1.49 -19.64 18.86
C GLN A 254 0.81 -21.02 19.02
N GLY A 255 -0.02 -21.44 18.06
CA GLY A 255 -0.65 -22.76 18.04
C GLY A 255 0.25 -23.89 17.55
N GLU A 256 1.35 -23.58 16.85
CA GLU A 256 2.21 -24.60 16.24
C GLU A 256 2.94 -25.49 17.26
N GLU A 257 2.98 -26.79 16.97
CA GLU A 257 3.76 -27.77 17.71
C GLU A 257 5.25 -27.56 17.45
N GLY A 258 6.07 -27.57 18.51
CA GLY A 258 7.52 -27.37 18.39
C GLY A 258 7.96 -25.93 18.09
N LYS A 259 7.05 -24.95 18.15
CA LYS A 259 7.38 -23.53 17.98
C LYS A 259 8.54 -23.07 18.88
N SER A 260 9.39 -22.21 18.34
CA SER A 260 10.42 -21.51 19.12
C SER A 260 9.76 -20.40 19.96
N SER A 261 9.86 -20.51 21.28
CA SER A 261 9.39 -19.48 22.23
C SER A 261 10.14 -18.16 22.02
N VAL A 262 11.42 -18.20 21.70
CA VAL A 262 12.25 -17.02 21.40
C VAL A 262 11.68 -16.23 20.21
N LEU A 263 11.31 -16.93 19.13
CA LEU A 263 10.71 -16.29 17.94
C LEU A 263 9.35 -15.68 18.24
N LEU A 264 8.50 -16.41 18.97
CA LEU A 264 7.16 -15.95 19.32
C LEU A 264 7.23 -14.71 20.21
N GLU A 265 8.03 -14.76 21.27
CA GLU A 265 8.19 -13.63 22.20
C GLU A 265 8.80 -12.42 21.51
N PHE A 266 9.79 -12.61 20.63
CA PHE A 266 10.35 -11.51 19.87
C PHE A 266 9.31 -10.85 18.96
N ALA A 267 8.51 -11.66 18.25
CA ALA A 267 7.48 -11.16 17.35
C ALA A 267 6.41 -10.35 18.08
N LYS A 268 5.93 -10.82 19.24
CA LYS A 268 4.94 -10.10 20.06
C LYS A 268 5.52 -8.78 20.59
N VAL A 269 6.73 -8.80 21.15
CA VAL A 269 7.40 -7.63 21.70
C VAL A 269 7.67 -6.58 20.61
N ASP A 270 8.21 -7.00 19.47
CA ASP A 270 8.51 -6.11 18.35
C ASP A 270 7.25 -5.57 17.69
N PHE A 271 6.20 -6.39 17.56
CA PHE A 271 4.90 -5.94 17.07
C PHE A 271 4.36 -4.81 17.95
N ASN A 272 4.27 -5.01 19.27
CA ASN A 272 3.78 -3.98 20.17
C ASN A 272 4.67 -2.73 20.17
N PHE A 273 6.00 -2.90 20.09
CA PHE A 273 6.93 -1.78 20.04
C PHE A 273 6.70 -0.88 18.82
N VAL A 274 6.55 -1.48 17.63
CA VAL A 274 6.25 -0.75 16.39
C VAL A 274 4.83 -0.17 16.41
N GLN A 275 3.85 -0.87 17.00
CA GLN A 275 2.49 -0.37 17.15
C GLN A 275 2.45 0.90 18.03
N ILE A 276 3.23 0.97 19.11
CA ILE A 276 3.37 2.18 19.93
C ILE A 276 3.90 3.34 19.08
N ILE A 277 4.89 3.10 18.21
CA ILE A 277 5.41 4.14 17.31
C ILE A 277 4.30 4.62 16.38
N HIS A 278 3.56 3.71 15.75
CA HIS A 278 2.44 4.08 14.88
C HIS A 278 1.34 4.85 15.61
N GLN A 279 1.03 4.49 16.86
CA GLN A 279 0.06 5.22 17.70
C GLN A 279 0.55 6.65 18.00
N MET A 280 1.83 6.81 18.33
CA MET A 280 2.42 8.14 18.54
C MET A 280 2.34 8.98 17.26
N GLU A 281 2.69 8.40 16.12
CA GLU A 281 2.63 9.05 14.81
C GLU A 281 1.18 9.41 14.44
N LEU A 282 0.22 8.52 14.69
CA LEU A 282 -1.21 8.77 14.49
C LEU A 282 -1.75 9.89 15.38
N LYS A 283 -1.26 10.03 16.62
CA LYS A 283 -1.63 11.17 17.47
C LYS A 283 -1.06 12.49 16.96
N GLU A 284 0.02 12.42 16.20
CA GLU A 284 0.69 13.55 15.55
C GLU A 284 0.51 13.50 14.02
N LEU A 285 -0.71 13.22 13.52
CA LEU A 285 -1.01 13.17 12.07
C LEU A 285 -0.49 14.39 11.31
N SER A 286 -0.44 15.56 11.96
CA SER A 286 0.13 16.79 11.41
C SER A 286 1.63 16.72 11.13
N LYS A 287 2.34 15.65 11.51
CA LYS A 287 3.76 15.43 11.27
C LYS A 287 4.05 14.33 10.24
N ILE A 288 3.04 13.58 9.81
CA ILE A 288 3.20 12.54 8.77
C ILE A 288 2.89 13.14 7.40
N GLY A 289 3.92 13.59 6.69
CA GLY A 289 3.78 14.26 5.40
C GLY A 289 3.02 13.42 4.36
N ILE A 290 3.27 12.11 4.30
CA ILE A 290 2.60 11.21 3.34
C ILE A 290 1.11 11.03 3.65
N THR A 291 0.74 10.89 4.92
CA THR A 291 -0.68 10.76 5.31
C THR A 291 -1.45 12.03 5.01
N LYS A 292 -0.85 13.21 5.28
CA LYS A 292 -1.44 14.50 4.86
C LYS A 292 -1.65 14.53 3.35
N ALA A 293 -0.64 14.14 2.57
CA ALA A 293 -0.69 14.13 1.12
C ALA A 293 -1.83 13.26 0.59
N VAL A 294 -1.98 12.03 1.12
CA VAL A 294 -3.08 11.11 0.74
C VAL A 294 -4.44 11.66 1.17
N CYS A 295 -4.59 12.23 2.36
CA CYS A 295 -5.86 12.84 2.77
C CYS A 295 -6.26 14.03 1.89
N ILE A 296 -5.28 14.87 1.52
CA ILE A 296 -5.53 16.00 0.61
C ILE A 296 -5.87 15.47 -0.77
N LEU A 297 -5.18 14.42 -1.24
CA LEU A 297 -5.50 13.75 -2.49
C LEU A 297 -6.96 13.32 -2.53
N SER A 298 -7.45 12.60 -1.51
CA SER A 298 -8.85 12.16 -1.45
C SER A 298 -9.86 13.31 -1.45
N VAL A 299 -9.53 14.44 -0.79
CA VAL A 299 -10.39 15.63 -0.83
C VAL A 299 -10.40 16.27 -2.21
N ILE A 300 -9.26 16.28 -2.89
CA ILE A 300 -9.16 16.84 -4.24
C ILE A 300 -9.85 15.93 -5.25
N ASP A 301 -9.71 14.61 -5.14
CA ASP A 301 -10.44 13.61 -5.91
C ASP A 301 -11.96 13.89 -5.87
N ASP A 302 -12.52 13.98 -4.66
CA ASP A 302 -13.91 14.35 -4.36
C ASP A 302 -14.37 15.68 -5.02
N VAL A 303 -13.45 16.63 -5.17
CA VAL A 303 -13.73 17.91 -5.83
C VAL A 303 -13.86 17.73 -7.34
N TYR A 304 -13.12 16.82 -7.95
CA TYR A 304 -13.15 16.58 -9.39
C TYR A 304 -14.30 15.67 -9.85
N ASP A 305 -14.66 14.67 -9.05
CA ASP A 305 -15.63 13.63 -9.43
C ASP A 305 -17.07 13.92 -8.95
N ILE A 306 -17.24 14.64 -7.83
CA ILE A 306 -18.53 14.85 -7.16
C ILE A 306 -18.88 16.34 -7.01
N TYR A 307 -18.05 17.13 -6.32
CA TYR A 307 -18.50 18.42 -5.77
C TYR A 307 -18.29 19.63 -6.70
N GLY A 308 -17.23 19.62 -7.51
CA GLY A 308 -16.88 20.71 -8.41
C GLY A 308 -17.69 20.68 -9.71
N SER A 309 -18.03 21.86 -10.24
CA SER A 309 -18.46 21.96 -11.65
C SER A 309 -17.28 21.73 -12.59
N PHE A 310 -17.56 21.37 -13.84
CA PHE A 310 -16.51 21.18 -14.84
C PHE A 310 -15.63 22.43 -15.02
N GLU A 311 -16.25 23.62 -15.04
CA GLU A 311 -15.55 24.90 -15.15
C GLU A 311 -14.69 25.20 -13.90
N GLU A 312 -15.19 24.87 -12.70
CA GLU A 312 -14.45 25.05 -11.45
C GLU A 312 -13.17 24.20 -11.43
N VAL A 313 -13.25 22.95 -11.87
CA VAL A 313 -12.11 22.01 -11.87
C VAL A 313 -11.13 22.29 -13.02
N GLU A 314 -11.60 22.83 -14.15
CA GLU A 314 -10.74 23.37 -15.21
C GLU A 314 -9.88 24.54 -14.69
N ILE A 315 -10.52 25.46 -13.97
CA ILE A 315 -9.83 26.60 -13.35
C ILE A 315 -8.81 26.10 -12.32
N LEU A 316 -9.19 25.17 -11.43
CA LEU A 316 -8.28 24.58 -10.45
C LEU A 316 -7.06 23.93 -11.11
N THR A 317 -7.30 23.10 -12.14
CA THR A 317 -6.22 22.43 -12.89
C THR A 317 -5.26 23.44 -13.49
N LYS A 318 -5.80 24.50 -14.10
CA LYS A 318 -4.99 25.57 -14.70
C LYS A 318 -4.12 26.28 -13.66
N THR A 319 -4.68 26.61 -12.49
CA THR A 319 -3.92 27.27 -11.42
C THR A 319 -2.84 26.36 -10.82
N ILE A 320 -3.13 25.07 -10.65
CA ILE A 320 -2.11 24.09 -10.20
C ILE A 320 -0.98 24.01 -11.23
N LYS A 321 -1.29 24.05 -12.52
CA LYS A 321 -0.28 24.02 -13.58
C LYS A 321 0.57 25.30 -13.66
N SER A 322 -0.03 26.48 -13.47
CA SER A 322 0.72 27.74 -13.44
C SER A 322 1.57 27.88 -12.18
N TRP A 323 1.09 27.31 -11.06
CA TRP A 323 1.65 27.46 -9.73
C TRP A 323 1.86 28.93 -9.33
N ASP A 324 1.02 29.85 -9.83
CA ASP A 324 1.12 31.27 -9.54
C ASP A 324 0.22 31.67 -8.34
N PRO A 325 0.79 32.07 -7.18
CA PRO A 325 0.01 32.53 -6.04
C PRO A 325 -0.84 33.78 -6.32
N HIS A 326 -0.55 34.54 -7.38
CA HIS A 326 -1.33 35.71 -7.76
C HIS A 326 -2.65 35.35 -8.45
N GLU A 327 -2.69 34.27 -9.23
CA GLU A 327 -3.91 33.75 -9.86
C GLU A 327 -4.94 33.32 -8.82
N MET A 328 -4.48 32.87 -7.65
CA MET A 328 -5.33 32.46 -6.52
C MET A 328 -6.36 33.51 -6.10
N ARG A 329 -6.05 34.82 -6.23
CA ARG A 329 -6.94 35.90 -5.75
C ARG A 329 -8.29 35.93 -6.43
N ASN A 330 -8.36 35.45 -7.67
CA ASN A 330 -9.54 35.52 -8.53
C ASN A 330 -10.36 34.21 -8.53
N LEU A 331 -9.96 33.21 -7.74
CA LEU A 331 -10.65 31.92 -7.67
C LEU A 331 -11.92 31.98 -6.80
N PRO A 332 -12.95 31.18 -7.13
CA PRO A 332 -14.04 30.86 -6.21
C PRO A 332 -13.50 30.37 -4.86
N GLU A 333 -14.15 30.71 -3.75
CA GLU A 333 -13.60 30.46 -2.39
C GLU A 333 -13.35 28.97 -2.09
N ASN A 334 -14.23 28.08 -2.53
CA ASN A 334 -14.06 26.63 -2.45
C ASN A 334 -12.80 26.15 -3.19
N ILE A 335 -12.60 26.60 -4.43
CA ILE A 335 -11.45 26.25 -5.27
C ILE A 335 -10.14 26.87 -4.75
N LYS A 336 -10.23 28.10 -4.25
CA LYS A 336 -9.13 28.81 -3.59
C LYS A 336 -8.62 28.04 -2.38
N LEU A 337 -9.52 27.47 -1.57
CA LEU A 337 -9.15 26.66 -0.41
C LEU A 337 -8.39 25.39 -0.84
N CYS A 338 -8.89 24.70 -1.88
CA CYS A 338 -8.24 23.50 -2.43
C CYS A 338 -6.79 23.79 -2.85
N TYR A 339 -6.58 24.82 -3.68
CA TYR A 339 -5.24 25.23 -4.10
C TYR A 339 -4.33 25.57 -2.91
N LYS A 340 -4.85 26.34 -1.93
CA LYS A 340 -4.08 26.76 -0.76
C LYS A 340 -3.61 25.59 0.09
N ILE A 341 -4.44 24.56 0.25
CA ILE A 341 -4.09 23.37 1.04
C ILE A 341 -2.95 22.59 0.36
N ILE A 342 -3.02 22.40 -0.97
CA ILE A 342 -1.95 21.75 -1.75
C ILE A 342 -0.66 22.58 -1.68
N TYR A 343 -0.75 23.90 -1.92
CA TYR A 343 0.39 24.80 -1.90
C TYR A 343 1.14 24.75 -0.56
N ASN A 344 0.39 24.89 0.54
CA ASN A 344 0.98 24.86 1.89
C ASN A 344 1.65 23.52 2.20
N LEU A 345 1.05 22.39 1.78
CA LEU A 345 1.65 21.07 1.96
C LEU A 345 3.00 20.96 1.24
N ILE A 346 3.07 21.37 -0.03
CA ILE A 346 4.31 21.28 -0.80
C ILE A 346 5.38 22.20 -0.22
N GLU A 347 5.04 23.43 0.16
CA GLU A 347 5.96 24.36 0.82
C GLU A 347 6.49 23.79 2.14
N GLU A 348 5.60 23.22 2.97
CA GLU A 348 5.96 22.58 4.25
C GLU A 348 6.97 21.45 4.03
N ILE A 349 6.65 20.49 3.15
CA ILE A 349 7.50 19.33 2.86
C ILE A 349 8.83 19.76 2.24
N THR A 350 8.78 20.65 1.25
CA THR A 350 9.99 21.13 0.56
C THR A 350 10.92 21.82 1.52
N THR A 351 10.39 22.75 2.33
CA THR A 351 11.20 23.49 3.30
C THR A 351 11.85 22.54 4.30
N SER A 352 11.07 21.58 4.79
CA SER A 352 11.56 20.57 5.74
C SER A 352 12.70 19.73 5.16
N ILE A 353 12.56 19.20 3.93
CA ILE A 353 13.60 18.39 3.29
C ILE A 353 14.82 19.24 2.90
N LEU A 354 14.61 20.48 2.46
CA LEU A 354 15.69 21.38 2.11
C LEU A 354 16.55 21.73 3.32
N LEU A 355 15.94 21.96 4.49
CA LEU A 355 16.64 22.24 5.74
C LEU A 355 17.45 21.03 6.24
N ASP A 356 16.92 19.82 6.08
CA ASP A 356 17.53 18.61 6.61
C ASP A 356 18.59 17.99 5.70
N ASN A 357 18.32 17.96 4.39
CA ASN A 357 19.13 17.23 3.42
C ASN A 357 19.79 18.14 2.39
N GLY A 358 19.46 19.45 2.36
CA GLY A 358 19.95 20.37 1.32
C GLY A 358 19.37 20.10 -0.08
N CYS A 359 18.36 19.22 -0.19
CA CYS A 359 17.80 18.76 -1.45
C CYS A 359 16.49 19.50 -1.78
N ASN A 360 16.38 20.05 -3.00
CA ASN A 360 15.16 20.71 -3.44
C ASN A 360 14.22 19.73 -4.17
N VAL A 361 13.25 19.18 -3.43
CA VAL A 361 12.25 18.24 -3.97
C VAL A 361 11.03 18.91 -4.63
N MET A 362 10.88 20.23 -4.47
CA MET A 362 9.69 20.95 -4.94
C MET A 362 9.33 20.71 -6.41
N PRO A 363 10.28 20.69 -7.37
CA PRO A 363 9.93 20.46 -8.78
C PRO A 363 9.25 19.11 -9.00
N PHE A 364 9.63 18.08 -8.26
CA PHE A 364 9.06 16.74 -8.35
C PHE A 364 7.65 16.70 -7.74
N LEU A 365 7.49 17.24 -6.53
CA LEU A 365 6.19 17.26 -5.85
C LEU A 365 5.15 18.08 -6.63
N LYS A 366 5.53 19.25 -7.17
CA LYS A 366 4.66 20.06 -8.02
C LYS A 366 4.24 19.30 -9.28
N LYS A 367 5.20 18.61 -9.91
CA LYS A 367 4.94 17.87 -11.14
C LYS A 367 3.92 16.75 -10.92
N GLU A 368 4.00 16.06 -9.78
CA GLU A 368 3.01 15.02 -9.45
C GLU A 368 1.61 15.59 -9.23
N TRP A 369 1.46 16.75 -8.59
CA TRP A 369 0.14 17.40 -8.46
C TRP A 369 -0.39 17.92 -9.81
N GLU A 370 0.48 18.45 -10.67
CA GLU A 370 0.11 18.83 -12.05
C GLU A 370 -0.41 17.61 -12.83
N ASN A 371 0.32 16.49 -12.79
CA ASN A 371 -0.06 15.27 -13.50
C ASN A 371 -1.38 14.70 -12.96
N LEU A 372 -1.52 14.64 -11.63
CA LEU A 372 -2.71 14.12 -10.96
C LEU A 372 -3.96 14.94 -11.29
N CYS A 373 -3.92 16.26 -11.09
CA CYS A 373 -5.06 17.13 -11.42
C CYS A 373 -5.37 17.13 -12.94
N GLY A 374 -4.34 17.06 -13.78
CA GLY A 374 -4.53 16.88 -15.22
C GLY A 374 -5.26 15.58 -15.56
N SER A 375 -4.95 14.48 -14.87
CA SER A 375 -5.64 13.19 -15.07
C SER A 375 -7.07 13.19 -14.52
N TYR A 376 -7.33 13.87 -13.40
CA TYR A 376 -8.68 14.06 -12.90
C TYR A 376 -9.54 14.91 -13.84
N LEU A 377 -8.95 15.95 -14.45
CA LEU A 377 -9.68 16.75 -15.43
C LEU A 377 -10.10 15.93 -16.65
N VAL A 378 -9.29 14.97 -17.09
CA VAL A 378 -9.65 14.05 -18.17
C VAL A 378 -10.87 13.20 -17.79
N GLU A 379 -10.92 12.67 -16.57
CA GLU A 379 -12.06 11.90 -16.07
C GLU A 379 -13.31 12.76 -15.89
N ALA A 380 -13.17 13.95 -15.30
CA ALA A 380 -14.26 14.92 -15.18
C ALA A 380 -14.82 15.31 -16.55
N LYS A 381 -13.97 15.41 -17.58
CA LYS A 381 -14.39 15.66 -18.96
C LYS A 381 -15.18 14.47 -19.54
N TRP A 382 -14.67 13.24 -19.37
CA TRP A 382 -15.39 12.04 -19.81
C TRP A 382 -16.77 11.95 -19.17
N PHE A 383 -16.86 12.23 -17.87
CA PHE A 383 -18.11 12.31 -17.15
C PHE A 383 -19.05 13.37 -17.73
N HIS A 384 -18.56 14.60 -17.88
CA HIS A 384 -19.34 15.74 -18.37
C HIS A 384 -19.89 15.51 -19.79
N GLU A 385 -19.11 14.87 -20.66
CA GLU A 385 -19.49 14.57 -22.05
C GLU A 385 -20.29 13.25 -22.19
N GLY A 386 -20.45 12.47 -21.12
CA GLY A 386 -21.02 11.13 -21.17
C GLY A 386 -20.19 10.15 -22.00
N TYR A 387 -18.89 10.42 -22.16
CA TYR A 387 -17.97 9.62 -22.94
C TYR A 387 -17.47 8.43 -22.13
N THR A 388 -17.45 7.25 -22.75
CA THR A 388 -16.81 6.06 -22.18
C THR A 388 -15.56 5.73 -22.99
N PRO A 389 -14.35 5.78 -22.41
CA PRO A 389 -13.08 5.50 -23.10
C PRO A 389 -12.89 3.99 -23.36
N SER A 390 -12.08 3.59 -24.35
CA SER A 390 -11.64 2.18 -24.43
C SER A 390 -10.87 1.78 -23.17
N LEU A 391 -10.76 0.48 -22.84
CA LEU A 391 -10.03 0.07 -21.64
C LEU A 391 -8.57 0.55 -21.69
N LYS A 392 -7.95 0.51 -22.87
CA LYS A 392 -6.58 1.00 -23.06
C LYS A 392 -6.46 2.51 -22.89
N GLU A 393 -7.44 3.27 -23.34
CA GLU A 393 -7.49 4.73 -23.14
C GLU A 393 -7.70 5.07 -21.67
N TYR A 394 -8.63 4.40 -21.01
CA TYR A 394 -8.87 4.51 -19.56
C TYR A 394 -7.57 4.26 -18.79
N LEU A 395 -6.92 3.11 -18.98
CA LEU A 395 -5.73 2.73 -18.23
C LEU A 395 -4.53 3.66 -18.43
N LYS A 396 -4.46 4.40 -19.55
CA LYS A 396 -3.41 5.42 -19.76
C LYS A 396 -3.58 6.65 -18.86
N ASN A 397 -4.80 6.97 -18.45
CA ASN A 397 -5.11 8.03 -17.50
C ASN A 397 -5.18 7.49 -16.07
N ALA A 398 -5.84 6.35 -15.91
CA ALA A 398 -6.28 5.78 -14.64
C ALA A 398 -5.14 5.43 -13.67
N TRP A 399 -3.96 5.08 -14.18
CA TRP A 399 -2.79 4.81 -13.34
C TRP A 399 -2.20 6.08 -12.70
N ILE A 400 -2.50 7.26 -13.25
CA ILE A 400 -2.12 8.56 -12.67
C ILE A 400 -3.22 9.03 -11.73
N SER A 401 -4.49 8.99 -12.17
CA SER A 401 -5.63 9.52 -11.39
C SER A 401 -5.87 8.75 -10.09
N ILE A 402 -5.47 7.48 -10.00
CA ILE A 402 -5.49 6.75 -8.72
C ILE A 402 -4.54 7.33 -7.65
N GLY A 403 -3.64 8.25 -8.03
CA GLY A 403 -2.70 8.85 -7.09
C GLY A 403 -1.46 8.01 -6.78
N GLY A 404 -1.26 6.89 -7.48
CA GLY A 404 -0.12 5.98 -7.26
C GLY A 404 1.24 6.67 -7.42
N PRO A 405 1.53 7.32 -8.55
CA PRO A 405 2.82 7.99 -8.78
C PRO A 405 3.08 9.11 -7.76
N MET A 406 2.06 9.91 -7.47
CA MET A 406 2.11 10.96 -6.47
C MET A 406 2.44 10.39 -5.08
N THR A 407 1.69 9.38 -4.63
CA THR A 407 1.90 8.74 -3.33
C THR A 407 3.31 8.17 -3.23
N PHE A 408 3.80 7.54 -4.29
CA PHE A 408 5.16 7.01 -4.36
C PHE A 408 6.21 8.10 -4.23
N VAL A 409 6.15 9.16 -5.04
CA VAL A 409 7.15 10.24 -5.02
C VAL A 409 7.16 10.94 -3.66
N PHE A 410 6.00 11.24 -3.08
CA PHE A 410 5.91 11.81 -1.74
C PHE A 410 6.53 10.88 -0.69
N ALA A 411 6.21 9.59 -0.73
CA ALA A 411 6.78 8.61 0.19
C ALA A 411 8.31 8.52 0.03
N TYR A 412 8.80 8.48 -1.21
CA TYR A 412 10.23 8.43 -1.50
C TYR A 412 10.98 9.67 -1.01
N CYS A 413 10.43 10.87 -1.24
CA CYS A 413 11.01 12.12 -0.75
C CYS A 413 10.98 12.26 0.78
N LEU A 414 10.02 11.62 1.45
CA LEU A 414 9.88 11.70 2.90
C LEU A 414 10.57 10.54 3.65
N LEU A 415 10.99 9.48 2.95
CA LEU A 415 11.80 8.43 3.55
C LEU A 415 13.05 9.08 4.17
N GLY A 416 13.27 8.90 5.47
CA GLY A 416 14.38 9.48 6.25
C GLY A 416 15.81 9.02 5.88
N HIS A 417 16.06 8.75 4.61
CA HIS A 417 17.40 8.59 4.04
C HIS A 417 17.91 9.94 3.53
N THR A 418 19.23 10.09 3.46
CA THR A 418 19.84 11.28 2.87
C THR A 418 19.53 11.31 1.37
N LEU A 419 18.68 12.26 0.97
CA LEU A 419 18.40 12.52 -0.43
C LEU A 419 19.56 13.30 -1.05
N GLY A 420 20.17 12.75 -2.10
CA GLY A 420 21.08 13.48 -2.98
C GLY A 420 20.50 13.56 -4.40
N ASP A 421 21.13 14.34 -5.29
CA ASP A 421 20.70 14.48 -6.69
C ASP A 421 20.61 13.12 -7.41
N ASN A 422 21.50 12.19 -7.08
CA ASN A 422 21.47 10.82 -7.60
C ASN A 422 20.25 10.01 -7.11
N SER A 423 19.71 10.31 -5.92
CA SER A 423 18.50 9.65 -5.40
C SER A 423 17.28 10.05 -6.24
N LEU A 424 17.17 11.32 -6.62
CA LEU A 424 16.05 11.81 -7.44
C LEU A 424 16.12 11.29 -8.89
N ASN A 425 17.31 10.94 -9.39
CA ASN A 425 17.44 10.24 -10.68
C ASN A 425 16.77 8.86 -10.67
N CYS A 426 16.66 8.20 -9.51
CA CYS A 426 15.96 6.93 -9.38
C CYS A 426 14.47 7.05 -9.73
N LEU A 427 13.84 8.22 -9.49
CA LEU A 427 12.45 8.46 -9.87
C LEU A 427 12.24 8.35 -11.39
N LYS A 428 13.23 8.77 -12.19
CA LYS A 428 13.18 8.65 -13.65
C LYS A 428 13.47 7.23 -14.11
N GLN A 429 14.46 6.58 -13.50
CA GLN A 429 14.86 5.21 -13.84
C GLN A 429 13.80 4.18 -13.43
N GLY A 430 13.07 4.43 -12.34
CA GLY A 430 12.05 3.54 -11.81
C GLY A 430 10.64 3.82 -12.32
N PHE A 431 10.50 4.39 -13.52
CA PHE A 431 9.19 4.61 -14.13
C PHE A 431 8.37 3.31 -14.23
N ASP A 432 8.95 2.24 -14.78
CA ASP A 432 8.23 0.98 -15.02
C ASP A 432 7.71 0.34 -13.72
N PRO A 433 8.52 0.16 -12.64
CA PRO A 433 8.01 -0.29 -11.35
C PRO A 433 6.85 0.56 -10.80
N ILE A 434 6.98 1.89 -10.84
CA ILE A 434 5.93 2.80 -10.36
C ILE A 434 4.66 2.63 -11.19
N TYR A 435 4.81 2.53 -12.51
CA TYR A 435 3.71 2.32 -13.45
C TYR A 435 2.96 1.02 -13.16
N TRP A 436 3.65 -0.12 -13.06
CA TRP A 436 3.04 -1.41 -12.77
C TRP A 436 2.33 -1.44 -11.41
N SER A 437 2.97 -0.90 -10.37
CA SER A 437 2.36 -0.83 -9.04
C SER A 437 1.13 0.09 -9.01
N SER A 438 1.15 1.20 -9.74
CA SER A 438 0.00 2.11 -9.85
C SER A 438 -1.16 1.47 -10.62
N LEU A 439 -0.88 0.68 -11.65
CA LEU A 439 -1.90 -0.11 -12.35
C LEU A 439 -2.50 -1.20 -11.45
N ILE A 440 -1.68 -1.91 -10.67
CA ILE A 440 -2.18 -2.87 -9.68
C ILE A 440 -3.11 -2.16 -8.68
N LEU A 441 -2.69 -1.00 -8.18
CA LEU A 441 -3.49 -0.20 -7.27
C LEU A 441 -4.84 0.20 -7.89
N ARG A 442 -4.83 0.77 -9.10
CA ARG A 442 -6.04 1.17 -9.84
C ARG A 442 -6.97 0.00 -10.09
N LEU A 443 -6.45 -1.13 -10.58
CA LEU A 443 -7.31 -2.26 -10.92
C LEU A 443 -7.92 -2.90 -9.67
N ASN A 444 -7.17 -2.97 -8.57
CA ASN A 444 -7.73 -3.44 -7.29
C ASN A 444 -8.79 -2.48 -6.74
N ASP A 445 -8.57 -1.17 -6.86
CA ASP A 445 -9.59 -0.15 -6.58
C ASP A 445 -10.85 -0.40 -7.40
N ASP A 446 -10.78 -0.40 -8.74
CA ASP A 446 -11.92 -0.62 -9.61
C ASP A 446 -12.66 -1.95 -9.29
N LEU A 447 -11.91 -3.01 -8.96
CA LEU A 447 -12.47 -4.28 -8.51
C LEU A 447 -13.21 -4.16 -7.17
N GLY A 448 -12.76 -3.31 -6.24
CA GLY A 448 -13.39 -3.08 -4.95
C GLY A 448 -14.55 -2.07 -4.96
N THR A 449 -14.52 -1.07 -5.84
CA THR A 449 -15.34 0.15 -5.72
C THR A 449 -16.38 0.33 -6.81
N SER A 450 -16.13 -0.20 -8.03
CA SER A 450 -16.93 0.07 -9.23
C SER A 450 -18.44 -0.01 -9.05
N LYS A 451 -18.97 -1.01 -8.34
CA LYS A 451 -20.42 -1.13 -8.12
C LYS A 451 -20.99 0.09 -7.38
N ALA A 452 -20.36 0.49 -6.29
CA ALA A 452 -20.83 1.60 -5.46
C ALA A 452 -20.66 2.95 -6.18
N GLU A 453 -19.59 3.11 -6.95
CA GLU A 453 -19.33 4.31 -7.76
C GLU A 453 -20.35 4.46 -8.89
N MET A 454 -20.65 3.37 -9.61
CA MET A 454 -21.66 3.37 -10.67
C MET A 454 -23.06 3.70 -10.12
N GLU A 455 -23.42 3.23 -8.93
CA GLU A 455 -24.70 3.57 -8.27
C GLU A 455 -24.81 5.07 -7.91
N ARG A 456 -23.67 5.75 -7.67
CA ARG A 456 -23.61 7.21 -7.40
C ARG A 456 -23.50 8.04 -8.69
N GLY A 457 -23.47 7.38 -9.85
CA GLY A 457 -23.37 7.99 -11.17
C GLY A 457 -21.99 8.58 -11.42
N ASP A 458 -20.93 7.83 -11.13
CA ASP A 458 -19.55 8.19 -11.49
C ASP A 458 -19.18 7.73 -12.92
N THR A 459 -18.00 8.12 -13.39
CA THR A 459 -17.40 7.72 -14.66
C THR A 459 -17.17 6.20 -14.72
N PRO A 460 -17.42 5.56 -15.87
CA PRO A 460 -17.09 4.16 -16.07
C PRO A 460 -15.63 3.82 -15.72
N LYS A 461 -15.43 2.77 -14.91
CA LYS A 461 -14.12 2.25 -14.51
C LYS A 461 -13.63 1.17 -15.48
N SER A 462 -12.52 0.49 -15.17
CA SER A 462 -11.96 -0.55 -16.05
C SER A 462 -12.96 -1.64 -16.45
N ILE A 463 -13.80 -2.09 -15.51
CA ILE A 463 -14.81 -3.15 -15.76
C ILE A 463 -15.82 -2.69 -16.81
N GLN A 464 -16.42 -1.50 -16.64
CA GLN A 464 -17.40 -0.96 -17.57
C GLN A 464 -16.77 -0.60 -18.92
N CYS A 465 -15.52 -0.12 -18.94
CA CYS A 465 -14.78 0.11 -20.18
C CYS A 465 -14.61 -1.18 -20.98
N HIS A 466 -14.22 -2.28 -20.30
CA HIS A 466 -14.08 -3.59 -20.93
C HIS A 466 -15.42 -4.15 -21.43
N MET A 467 -16.47 -4.08 -20.61
CA MET A 467 -17.82 -4.52 -20.99
C MET A 467 -18.31 -3.78 -22.24
N ARG A 468 -18.12 -2.46 -22.31
CA ARG A 468 -18.52 -1.67 -23.49
C ARG A 468 -17.73 -2.06 -24.74
N GLU A 469 -16.43 -2.26 -24.60
CA GLU A 469 -15.53 -2.55 -25.73
C GLU A 469 -15.76 -3.95 -26.32
N THR A 470 -16.10 -4.93 -25.49
CA THR A 470 -16.20 -6.35 -25.89
C THR A 470 -17.63 -6.87 -26.00
N GLY A 471 -18.60 -6.23 -25.32
CA GLY A 471 -19.97 -6.75 -25.19
C GLY A 471 -20.12 -7.89 -24.18
N GLU A 472 -19.07 -8.21 -23.42
CA GLU A 472 -19.05 -9.29 -22.43
C GLU A 472 -19.82 -8.94 -21.14
N SER A 473 -20.13 -9.97 -20.34
CA SER A 473 -20.80 -9.77 -19.05
C SER A 473 -19.88 -9.08 -18.02
N GLU A 474 -20.48 -8.60 -16.94
CA GLU A 474 -19.72 -8.04 -15.82
C GLU A 474 -18.75 -9.09 -15.29
N GLU A 475 -19.21 -10.31 -15.00
CA GLU A 475 -18.41 -11.41 -14.44
C GLU A 475 -17.17 -11.72 -15.27
N VAL A 476 -17.34 -11.84 -16.60
CA VAL A 476 -16.23 -12.06 -17.55
C VAL A 476 -15.26 -10.89 -17.51
N SER A 477 -15.77 -9.67 -17.44
CA SER A 477 -14.95 -8.45 -17.36
C SER A 477 -14.19 -8.35 -16.04
N ARG A 478 -14.80 -8.68 -14.88
CA ARG A 478 -14.10 -8.71 -13.59
C ARG A 478 -12.96 -9.72 -13.62
N GLU A 479 -13.20 -10.89 -14.19
CA GLU A 479 -12.18 -11.94 -14.32
C GLU A 479 -11.04 -11.49 -15.25
N TYR A 480 -11.35 -10.83 -16.36
CA TYR A 480 -10.34 -10.23 -17.22
C TYR A 480 -9.48 -9.19 -16.47
N ILE A 481 -10.10 -8.32 -15.66
CA ILE A 481 -9.37 -7.33 -14.84
C ILE A 481 -8.47 -7.99 -13.79
N LYS A 482 -8.91 -9.08 -13.13
CA LYS A 482 -8.04 -9.85 -12.22
C LYS A 482 -6.82 -10.43 -12.94
N ASN A 483 -7.02 -10.97 -14.14
CA ASN A 483 -5.91 -11.47 -14.98
C ASN A 483 -4.94 -10.34 -15.38
N LEU A 484 -5.42 -9.11 -15.58
CA LEU A 484 -4.54 -7.95 -15.76
C LEU A 484 -3.73 -7.60 -14.51
N VAL A 485 -4.34 -7.67 -13.32
CA VAL A 485 -3.61 -7.53 -12.05
C VAL A 485 -2.49 -8.58 -11.97
N ASP A 486 -2.78 -9.83 -12.32
CA ASP A 486 -1.79 -10.91 -12.36
C ASP A 486 -0.65 -10.62 -13.34
N HIS A 487 -0.98 -10.11 -14.53
CA HIS A 487 0.00 -9.71 -15.53
C HIS A 487 0.96 -8.62 -14.99
N PHE A 488 0.44 -7.55 -14.39
CA PHE A 488 1.29 -6.48 -13.87
C PHE A 488 2.11 -6.90 -12.65
N TRP A 489 1.64 -7.87 -11.85
CA TRP A 489 2.47 -8.51 -10.83
C TRP A 489 3.66 -9.26 -11.44
N LYS A 490 3.46 -9.96 -12.56
CA LYS A 490 4.56 -10.65 -13.27
C LYS A 490 5.61 -9.65 -13.79
N GLU A 491 5.16 -8.56 -14.40
CA GLU A 491 6.05 -7.47 -14.84
C GLU A 491 6.85 -6.88 -13.65
N LEU A 492 6.17 -6.58 -12.53
CA LEU A 492 6.81 -6.05 -11.33
C LEU A 492 7.80 -7.02 -10.69
N ASN A 493 7.46 -8.32 -10.63
CA ASN A 493 8.36 -9.36 -10.13
C ASN A 493 9.65 -9.43 -10.96
N GLN A 494 9.52 -9.44 -12.29
CA GLN A 494 10.66 -9.51 -13.18
C GLN A 494 11.54 -8.25 -13.08
N GLU A 495 10.91 -7.08 -12.99
CA GLU A 495 11.65 -5.82 -12.85
C GLU A 495 12.40 -5.73 -11.52
N SER A 496 11.86 -6.33 -10.45
CA SER A 496 12.54 -6.36 -9.14
C SER A 496 13.89 -7.08 -9.13
N ILE A 497 14.15 -7.92 -10.14
CA ILE A 497 15.41 -8.65 -10.32
C ILE A 497 16.31 -7.96 -11.34
N ARG A 498 15.74 -7.38 -12.40
CA ARG A 498 16.50 -6.74 -13.49
C ARG A 498 17.05 -5.37 -13.12
N THR A 499 16.34 -4.65 -12.27
CA THR A 499 16.64 -3.25 -12.02
C THR A 499 17.85 -3.06 -11.11
N HIS A 500 18.54 -1.94 -11.27
CA HIS A 500 19.60 -1.50 -10.34
C HIS A 500 19.08 -0.51 -9.29
N LEU A 501 17.75 -0.37 -9.17
CA LEU A 501 17.13 0.52 -8.20
C LEU A 501 17.44 0.08 -6.76
N PRO A 502 17.56 1.03 -5.82
CA PRO A 502 17.79 0.70 -4.42
C PRO A 502 16.68 -0.20 -3.83
N LYS A 503 17.03 -1.14 -2.94
CA LYS A 503 16.05 -2.02 -2.26
C LYS A 503 14.89 -1.25 -1.61
N ASN A 504 15.17 -0.10 -1.01
CA ASN A 504 14.13 0.74 -0.39
C ASN A 504 13.15 1.32 -1.41
N PHE A 505 13.60 1.62 -2.62
CA PHE A 505 12.74 2.06 -3.73
C PHE A 505 11.79 0.92 -4.12
N MET A 506 12.32 -0.27 -4.38
CA MET A 506 11.51 -1.43 -4.76
C MET A 506 10.56 -1.88 -3.65
N ASN A 507 10.96 -1.74 -2.39
CA ASN A 507 10.09 -1.98 -1.24
C ASN A 507 8.90 -1.01 -1.22
N LEU A 508 9.10 0.28 -1.49
CA LEU A 508 7.99 1.24 -1.57
C LEU A 508 7.02 0.89 -2.71
N VAL A 509 7.56 0.61 -3.90
CA VAL A 509 6.76 0.21 -5.07
C VAL A 509 5.92 -1.02 -4.72
N THR A 510 6.56 -2.05 -4.16
CA THR A 510 5.87 -3.30 -3.81
C THR A 510 4.84 -3.07 -2.71
N ASN A 511 5.18 -2.31 -1.66
CA ASN A 511 4.26 -2.03 -0.55
C ASN A 511 3.00 -1.30 -1.02
N MET A 512 3.09 -0.41 -2.01
CA MET A 512 1.92 0.23 -2.59
C MET A 512 0.97 -0.80 -3.25
N ALA A 513 1.52 -1.73 -4.03
CA ALA A 513 0.76 -2.83 -4.62
C ALA A 513 0.15 -3.75 -3.53
N LEU A 514 0.89 -4.09 -2.48
CA LEU A 514 0.39 -4.88 -1.34
C LEU A 514 -0.73 -4.16 -0.57
N ALA A 515 -0.60 -2.85 -0.39
CA ALA A 515 -1.60 -2.04 0.28
C ALA A 515 -2.93 -2.07 -0.46
N SER A 516 -2.89 -2.00 -1.80
CA SER A 516 -4.10 -2.04 -2.64
C SER A 516 -4.92 -3.30 -2.43
N HIS A 517 -4.27 -4.47 -2.38
CA HIS A 517 -4.93 -5.73 -2.07
C HIS A 517 -5.60 -5.69 -0.71
N CYS A 518 -4.93 -5.17 0.31
CA CYS A 518 -5.49 -5.08 1.66
C CYS A 518 -6.67 -4.09 1.75
N ILE A 519 -6.58 -2.95 1.07
CA ILE A 519 -7.57 -1.87 1.12
C ILE A 519 -8.85 -2.29 0.40
N PHE A 520 -8.72 -2.87 -0.80
CA PHE A 520 -9.85 -3.12 -1.69
C PHE A 520 -10.37 -4.57 -1.69
N GLN A 521 -9.80 -5.45 -0.87
CA GLN A 521 -10.15 -6.88 -0.84
C GLN A 521 -11.65 -7.14 -0.65
N PHE A 522 -12.29 -6.34 0.19
CA PHE A 522 -13.66 -6.56 0.66
C PHE A 522 -14.57 -5.37 0.34
N GLY A 523 -14.24 -4.62 -0.71
CA GLY A 523 -14.95 -3.41 -1.11
C GLY A 523 -14.12 -2.15 -0.91
N ASP A 524 -14.78 -1.01 -0.80
CA ASP A 524 -14.14 0.29 -0.63
C ASP A 524 -13.59 0.50 0.79
N GLY A 525 -12.34 0.10 1.03
CA GLY A 525 -11.68 0.32 2.32
C GLY A 525 -11.22 1.76 2.61
N ILE A 526 -11.47 2.72 1.70
CA ILE A 526 -11.13 4.14 1.87
C ILE A 526 -12.41 4.94 2.19
N GLY A 527 -13.42 4.85 1.33
CA GLY A 527 -14.70 5.54 1.47
C GLY A 527 -15.68 4.86 2.43
N ASP A 528 -15.50 3.57 2.74
CA ASP A 528 -16.22 2.87 3.81
C ASP A 528 -15.25 2.36 4.89
N SER A 529 -15.35 2.96 6.07
CA SER A 529 -14.49 2.62 7.21
C SER A 529 -15.09 1.55 8.14
N THR A 530 -16.18 0.90 7.75
CA THR A 530 -16.89 -0.08 8.59
C THR A 530 -16.41 -1.53 8.35
N GLY A 531 -17.11 -2.51 8.93
CA GLY A 531 -16.86 -3.94 8.69
C GLY A 531 -15.42 -4.42 8.93
N ILE A 532 -14.88 -5.15 7.95
CA ILE A 532 -13.55 -5.77 8.02
C ILE A 532 -12.44 -4.71 8.07
N THR A 533 -12.60 -3.59 7.35
CA THR A 533 -11.65 -2.47 7.34
C THR A 533 -11.44 -1.93 8.76
N LYS A 534 -12.54 -1.72 9.50
CA LYS A 534 -12.48 -1.33 10.92
C LYS A 534 -11.69 -2.33 11.77
N ASN A 535 -11.96 -3.63 11.60
CA ASN A 535 -11.32 -4.68 12.37
C ASN A 535 -9.81 -4.74 12.12
N ARG A 536 -9.38 -4.58 10.86
CA ARG A 536 -7.96 -4.48 10.47
C ARG A 536 -7.27 -3.26 11.09
N ILE A 537 -7.92 -2.11 11.07
CA ILE A 537 -7.38 -0.90 11.69
C ILE A 537 -7.21 -1.10 13.21
N LEU A 538 -8.22 -1.68 13.86
CA LEU A 538 -8.17 -1.98 15.30
C LEU A 538 -7.02 -2.94 15.63
N SER A 539 -6.86 -4.03 14.88
CA SER A 539 -5.79 -5.01 15.14
C SER A 539 -4.38 -4.44 14.94
N LEU A 540 -4.22 -3.48 14.03
CA LEU A 540 -2.93 -2.88 13.71
C LEU A 540 -2.55 -1.71 14.62
N PHE A 541 -3.50 -0.88 15.03
CA PHE A 541 -3.22 0.39 15.71
C PHE A 541 -3.74 0.47 17.14
N VAL A 542 -4.66 -0.40 17.57
CA VAL A 542 -5.32 -0.28 18.89
C VAL A 542 -5.11 -1.53 19.75
N ASN A 543 -5.39 -2.71 19.22
CA ASN A 543 -5.34 -3.95 19.97
C ASN A 543 -3.88 -4.45 20.02
N ASN A 544 -3.30 -4.40 21.21
CA ASN A 544 -1.96 -4.94 21.45
C ASN A 544 -1.97 -6.47 21.42
N VAL A 545 -0.84 -7.06 21.04
CA VAL A 545 -0.62 -8.50 21.16
C VAL A 545 -0.31 -8.83 22.62
N PRO A 546 -0.99 -9.79 23.28
CA PRO A 546 -0.71 -10.13 24.67
C PRO A 546 0.75 -10.56 24.87
N LEU A 547 1.43 -9.95 25.83
CA LEU A 547 2.77 -10.35 26.28
C LEU A 547 2.65 -11.23 27.51
N GLU A 548 3.55 -12.19 27.66
CA GLU A 548 3.77 -12.95 28.89
C GLU A 548 4.64 -12.17 29.89
#